data_AF-A0A9W8WXT7-F1
#
_entry.id   AF-A0A9W8WXT7-F1
#
_cell.length_a   1.000
_cell.length_b   1.000
_cell.length_c   1.000
_cell.angle_alpha   90.00
_cell.angle_beta   90.00
_cell.angle_gamma   90.00
#
_symmetry.space_group_name_H-M   'P 1'
#
loop_
_entity.id
_entity.type
_entity.pdbx_description
1 polymer ?
#
loop_
_entity_poly.entity_id
_entity_poly.type
_entity_poly.pdbx_seq_one_letter_code
_entity_poly.pdbx_strand_id
1 'polypeptide(L)'
;MCVLDLPGYGDNNHMRTALIDKFRDMAHFEIVVAPVERFVSNVQQNHYLSRSVRRLGAERSPKIEHEENILKEALGTKRVDVLLVSARQYGLCMDTVQDEELPKITPEATGIPALRRYLLSLPAQTNYRTLKRHVFDTLPDIAKQIDRILTKFDEDVVYAAMRKDLAEQLPELREALGNLSHDEPQSRVVRPWDRITHEVGIQKHLDSFTCRLRHGIVYYSTLLKMLKENGIPVNGVALGRNLNEEILGAFRRFIDIRQQNTSNEIDRLAAALNAPVQNLLVRLQAHLNNNAIEPELRTRAIDALTTATNRIRDAYDALKAALRTRLHEIHILFTTEVNTMCPIALAMKPIYLDALGQRGGVGAYKRIREQLSRRLIWGDGGLEGLPSIMADTIASAQQKVWEECCGMYVGEAMAQLEGFKRITDELLDTQGFCKAEHRSLRDGLRPMLPGFVRSLEEVKKEFPNIETADNSAVVKRKRVDDDDSAIQIE
;
A
#
# COMPACT_ATOMS: atom_id res chain seq x y z
N MET A 1 -15.41 -20.05 -7.67
CA MET A 1 -15.64 -18.72 -7.08
C MET A 1 -16.12 -18.93 -5.66
N CYS A 2 -15.48 -18.30 -4.66
CA CYS A 2 -15.94 -18.31 -3.27
C CYS A 2 -16.54 -16.92 -2.98
N VAL A 3 -17.77 -16.88 -2.46
CA VAL A 3 -18.44 -15.63 -2.07
C VAL A 3 -18.65 -15.68 -0.57
N LEU A 4 -18.18 -14.65 0.14
CA LEU A 4 -18.36 -14.48 1.57
C LEU A 4 -19.29 -13.30 1.79
N ASP A 5 -20.48 -13.56 2.33
CA ASP A 5 -21.38 -12.50 2.78
C ASP A 5 -20.92 -12.03 4.17
N LEU A 6 -20.68 -10.72 4.29
CA LEU A 6 -20.14 -10.11 5.49
C LEU A 6 -21.24 -9.25 6.13
N PRO A 7 -21.35 -9.24 7.46
CA PRO A 7 -22.35 -8.41 8.13
C PRO A 7 -22.12 -6.93 7.82
N GLY A 8 -23.22 -6.17 7.81
CA GLY A 8 -23.19 -4.74 7.50
C GLY A 8 -22.22 -3.97 8.40
N TYR A 9 -21.62 -2.92 7.85
CA TYR A 9 -20.58 -2.14 8.53
C TYR A 9 -21.04 -1.37 9.80
N GLY A 10 -22.33 -1.41 10.15
CA GLY A 10 -22.86 -0.92 11.42
C GLY A 10 -22.69 -1.89 12.59
N ASP A 11 -21.99 -3.01 12.38
CA ASP A 11 -21.70 -3.96 13.45
C ASP A 11 -20.67 -3.39 14.44
N ASN A 12 -21.08 -3.23 15.69
CA ASN A 12 -20.26 -2.73 16.78
C ASN A 12 -19.47 -3.86 17.49
N ASN A 13 -19.60 -5.12 17.05
CA ASN A 13 -18.87 -6.23 17.63
C ASN A 13 -17.41 -6.23 17.16
N HIS A 14 -16.51 -5.77 18.01
CA HIS A 14 -15.07 -5.67 17.73
C HIS A 14 -14.41 -6.98 17.28
N MET A 15 -14.82 -8.14 17.83
CA MET A 15 -14.27 -9.43 17.39
C MET A 15 -14.72 -9.77 15.98
N ARG A 16 -15.97 -9.44 15.64
CA ARG A 16 -16.50 -9.67 14.29
C ARG A 16 -15.83 -8.74 13.28
N THR A 17 -15.60 -7.47 13.64
CA THR A 17 -14.85 -6.52 12.80
C THR A 17 -13.43 -7.00 12.51
N ALA A 18 -12.69 -7.49 13.52
CA ALA A 18 -11.35 -8.03 13.32
C ALA A 18 -11.34 -9.27 12.42
N LEU A 19 -12.33 -10.16 12.55
CA LEU A 19 -12.48 -11.34 11.70
C LEU A 19 -12.81 -10.94 10.25
N ILE A 20 -13.74 -9.99 10.08
CA ILE A 20 -14.11 -9.43 8.77
C ILE A 20 -12.90 -8.80 8.09
N ASP A 21 -12.07 -8.07 8.84
CA ASP A 21 -10.86 -7.46 8.30
C ASP A 21 -9.87 -8.51 7.79
N LYS A 22 -9.70 -9.65 8.49
CA LYS A 22 -8.92 -10.78 7.96
C LYS A 22 -9.49 -11.35 6.66
N PHE A 23 -10.81 -11.52 6.57
CA PHE A 23 -11.44 -12.00 5.33
C PHE A 23 -11.28 -11.01 4.17
N ARG A 24 -11.35 -9.70 4.44
CA ARG A 24 -11.07 -8.67 3.45
C ARG A 24 -9.62 -8.71 2.96
N ASP A 25 -8.67 -8.92 3.86
CA ASP A 25 -7.25 -9.00 3.51
C ASP A 25 -6.94 -10.23 2.64
N MET A 26 -7.73 -11.29 2.74
CA MET A 26 -7.63 -12.50 1.90
C MET A 26 -8.43 -12.41 0.59
N ALA A 27 -9.33 -11.44 0.46
CA ALA A 27 -10.23 -11.35 -0.68
C ALA A 27 -9.52 -10.74 -1.89
N HIS A 28 -9.68 -11.38 -3.05
CA HIS A 28 -9.18 -10.83 -4.32
C HIS A 28 -9.98 -9.59 -4.76
N PHE A 29 -11.25 -9.52 -4.36
CA PHE A 29 -12.18 -8.44 -4.69
C PHE A 29 -13.18 -8.25 -3.54
N GLU A 30 -13.59 -7.00 -3.31
CA GLU A 30 -14.64 -6.65 -2.36
C GLU A 30 -15.79 -5.97 -3.11
N ILE A 31 -17.01 -6.47 -2.91
CA ILE A 31 -18.23 -5.89 -3.49
C ILE A 31 -18.96 -5.17 -2.36
N VAL A 32 -19.04 -3.84 -2.45
CA VAL A 32 -19.80 -3.02 -1.52
C VAL A 32 -21.17 -2.72 -2.11
N VAL A 33 -22.22 -3.26 -1.49
CA VAL A 33 -23.61 -3.03 -1.92
C VAL A 33 -24.21 -1.88 -1.11
N ALA A 34 -24.72 -0.87 -1.81
CA ALA A 34 -25.36 0.29 -1.20
C ALA A 34 -26.66 0.65 -1.95
N PRO A 35 -27.76 1.00 -1.24
CA PRO A 35 -28.96 1.54 -1.89
C PRO A 35 -28.67 2.89 -2.55
N VAL A 36 -29.14 3.07 -3.79
CA VAL A 36 -28.93 4.30 -4.58
C VAL A 36 -29.38 5.55 -3.82
N GLU A 37 -30.54 5.48 -3.16
CA GLU A 37 -31.15 6.57 -2.40
C GLU A 37 -30.32 7.05 -1.19
N ARG A 38 -29.48 6.17 -0.63
CA ARG A 38 -28.70 6.47 0.59
C ARG A 38 -27.27 6.90 0.31
N PHE A 39 -26.82 6.77 -0.93
CA PHE A 39 -25.40 6.91 -1.25
C PHE A 39 -24.88 8.35 -1.11
N VAL A 40 -25.68 9.33 -1.53
CA VAL A 40 -25.28 10.75 -1.55
C VAL A 40 -25.28 11.37 -0.15
N SER A 41 -26.10 10.84 0.78
CA SER A 41 -26.33 11.43 2.11
C SER A 41 -25.66 10.67 3.26
N ASN A 42 -25.23 9.42 3.06
CA ASN A 42 -24.72 8.59 4.14
C ASN A 42 -23.19 8.68 4.30
N VAL A 43 -22.77 9.50 5.27
CA VAL A 43 -21.36 9.69 5.68
C VAL A 43 -20.67 8.35 5.99
N GLN A 44 -21.37 7.37 6.57
CA GLN A 44 -20.80 6.06 6.87
C GLN A 44 -20.47 5.28 5.58
N GLN A 45 -21.36 5.29 4.57
CA GLN A 45 -21.10 4.59 3.30
C GLN A 45 -19.92 5.19 2.53
N ASN A 46 -19.82 6.51 2.49
CA ASN A 46 -18.66 7.19 1.90
C ASN A 46 -17.35 6.85 2.62
N HIS A 47 -17.41 6.69 3.94
CA HIS A 47 -16.29 6.25 4.77
C HIS A 47 -15.89 4.79 4.46
N TYR A 48 -16.86 3.91 4.24
CA TYR A 48 -16.62 2.49 3.90
C TYR A 48 -16.06 2.29 2.51
N LEU A 49 -16.58 3.00 1.50
CA LEU A 49 -15.99 3.01 0.16
C LEU A 49 -14.55 3.50 0.20
N SER A 50 -14.30 4.64 0.88
CA SER A 50 -12.94 5.11 1.09
C SER A 50 -12.03 4.05 1.72
N ARG A 51 -12.55 3.23 2.65
CA ARG A 51 -11.80 2.14 3.28
C ARG A 51 -11.49 0.97 2.32
N SER A 52 -12.44 0.55 1.48
CA SER A 52 -12.20 -0.48 0.45
C SER A 52 -11.25 0.00 -0.66
N VAL A 53 -11.44 1.22 -1.16
CA VAL A 53 -10.56 1.83 -2.19
C VAL A 53 -9.12 1.87 -1.71
N ARG A 54 -8.92 2.24 -0.44
CA ARG A 54 -7.60 2.32 0.19
C ARG A 54 -6.91 0.95 0.33
N ARG A 55 -7.67 -0.16 0.36
CA ARG A 55 -7.13 -1.51 0.55
C ARG A 55 -6.76 -2.24 -0.75
N LEU A 56 -7.54 -2.11 -1.82
CA LEU A 56 -7.49 -3.09 -2.93
C LEU A 56 -6.88 -2.59 -4.26
N GLY A 57 -6.58 -1.29 -4.42
CA GLY A 57 -6.08 -0.77 -5.71
C GLY A 57 -7.13 -0.86 -6.84
N ALA A 58 -6.83 -0.30 -8.03
CA ALA A 58 -7.86 0.18 -8.97
C ALA A 58 -7.65 -0.23 -10.43
N GLU A 59 -8.68 -0.74 -11.13
CA GLU A 59 -8.66 -0.89 -12.61
C GLU A 59 -10.04 -1.12 -13.31
N ARG A 60 -10.54 -0.04 -13.95
CA ARG A 60 -11.32 0.18 -15.22
C ARG A 60 -12.64 -0.59 -15.62
N SER A 61 -13.78 0.14 -15.62
CA SER A 61 -14.85 0.49 -16.67
C SER A 61 -15.57 -0.59 -17.55
N PRO A 62 -16.87 -0.48 -18.04
CA PRO A 62 -17.69 0.73 -18.44
C PRO A 62 -19.28 0.78 -18.23
N LYS A 63 -19.85 2.02 -18.36
CA LYS A 63 -21.20 2.66 -18.72
C LYS A 63 -22.64 2.24 -18.22
N ILE A 64 -23.46 3.26 -17.76
CA ILE A 64 -24.80 3.80 -18.23
C ILE A 64 -25.22 5.09 -17.43
N GLU A 65 -25.93 6.07 -18.02
CA GLU A 65 -25.54 7.50 -18.14
C GLU A 65 -26.23 8.65 -17.32
N HIS A 66 -26.97 8.45 -16.21
CA HIS A 66 -27.51 9.65 -15.47
C HIS A 66 -27.28 9.65 -13.94
N GLU A 67 -27.86 8.72 -13.18
CA GLU A 67 -27.55 8.59 -11.74
C GLU A 67 -26.09 8.17 -11.51
N GLU A 68 -25.53 7.46 -12.48
CA GLU A 68 -24.12 7.10 -12.54
C GLU A 68 -23.21 8.32 -12.66
N ASN A 69 -23.61 9.41 -13.33
CA ASN A 69 -22.74 10.58 -13.50
C ASN A 69 -22.56 11.33 -12.18
N ILE A 70 -23.61 11.42 -11.35
CA ILE A 70 -23.54 11.98 -10.00
C ILE A 70 -22.63 11.10 -9.13
N LEU A 71 -22.79 9.77 -9.21
CA LEU A 71 -21.94 8.81 -8.51
C LEU A 71 -20.49 8.82 -9.01
N LYS A 72 -20.26 8.93 -10.32
CA LYS A 72 -18.95 8.98 -10.97
C LYS A 72 -18.27 10.34 -10.79
N GLU A 73 -18.98 11.44 -10.65
CA GLU A 73 -18.38 12.71 -10.23
C GLU A 73 -17.96 12.63 -8.77
N ALA A 74 -18.83 12.09 -7.91
CA ALA A 74 -18.53 11.94 -6.48
C ALA A 74 -17.41 10.91 -6.19
N LEU A 75 -17.32 9.85 -6.99
CA LEU A 75 -16.40 8.72 -6.80
C LEU A 75 -15.30 8.63 -7.87
N GLY A 76 -15.32 9.45 -8.92
CA GLY A 76 -14.38 9.37 -10.04
C GLY A 76 -12.94 9.68 -9.61
N THR A 77 -12.78 10.41 -8.52
CA THR A 77 -11.49 10.59 -7.84
C THR A 77 -11.03 9.33 -7.11
N LYS A 78 -11.98 8.48 -6.70
CA LYS A 78 -11.79 7.26 -5.91
C LYS A 78 -12.02 6.01 -6.75
N ARG A 79 -11.31 5.84 -7.87
CA ARG A 79 -10.77 4.56 -8.38
C ARG A 79 -11.57 3.24 -8.13
N VAL A 80 -12.91 3.28 -8.19
CA VAL A 80 -13.84 2.18 -7.88
C VAL A 80 -14.72 1.95 -9.09
N ASP A 81 -14.89 0.69 -9.46
CA ASP A 81 -15.87 0.30 -10.46
C ASP A 81 -17.25 0.28 -9.81
N VAL A 82 -18.15 1.10 -10.35
CA VAL A 82 -19.54 1.21 -9.90
C VAL A 82 -20.42 0.51 -10.92
N LEU A 83 -21.21 -0.46 -10.44
CA LEU A 83 -22.21 -1.16 -11.23
C LEU A 83 -23.56 -0.92 -10.59
N LEU A 84 -24.49 -0.34 -11.36
CA LEU A 84 -25.87 -0.21 -10.94
C LEU A 84 -26.60 -1.51 -11.22
N VAL A 85 -27.18 -2.10 -10.18
CA VAL A 85 -27.87 -3.39 -10.28
C VAL A 85 -29.21 -3.37 -9.57
N SER A 86 -30.19 -4.08 -10.14
CA SER A 86 -31.48 -4.35 -9.51
C SER A 86 -31.72 -5.85 -9.38
N ALA A 87 -31.29 -6.40 -8.24
CA ALA A 87 -31.44 -7.84 -7.96
C ALA A 87 -32.92 -8.27 -7.94
N ARG A 88 -33.83 -7.43 -7.40
CA ARG A 88 -35.27 -7.71 -7.37
C ARG A 88 -35.86 -7.84 -8.78
N GLN A 89 -35.60 -6.87 -9.65
CA GLN A 89 -36.13 -6.90 -11.03
C GLN A 89 -35.53 -8.05 -11.84
N TYR A 90 -34.26 -8.41 -11.60
CA TYR A 90 -33.65 -9.58 -12.23
C TYR A 90 -34.28 -10.89 -11.73
N GLY A 91 -34.58 -11.00 -10.44
CA GLY A 91 -35.35 -12.14 -9.90
C GLY A 91 -36.69 -12.31 -10.61
N LEU A 92 -37.48 -11.23 -10.72
CA LEU A 92 -38.76 -11.22 -11.45
C LEU A 92 -38.63 -11.58 -12.94
N CYS A 93 -37.48 -11.31 -13.56
CA CYS A 93 -37.22 -11.70 -14.94
C CYS A 93 -36.88 -13.19 -15.10
N MET A 94 -36.33 -13.82 -14.05
CA MET A 94 -35.86 -15.22 -14.07
C MET A 94 -36.90 -16.18 -13.50
N ASP A 95 -37.72 -15.71 -12.56
CA ASP A 95 -38.81 -16.49 -11.98
C ASP A 95 -39.93 -16.64 -13.01
N THR A 96 -40.12 -17.87 -13.47
CA THR A 96 -41.20 -18.25 -14.41
C THR A 96 -42.53 -18.50 -13.70
N VAL A 97 -42.54 -18.40 -12.37
CA VAL A 97 -43.70 -18.69 -11.53
C VAL A 97 -44.45 -17.38 -11.27
N GLN A 98 -45.74 -17.42 -11.59
CA GLN A 98 -46.71 -16.32 -11.65
C GLN A 98 -46.92 -15.58 -10.32
N ASP A 99 -45.96 -14.78 -9.86
CA ASP A 99 -46.30 -13.65 -9.00
C ASP A 99 -46.96 -12.55 -9.86
N GLU A 100 -47.97 -11.87 -9.30
CA GLU A 100 -48.76 -10.83 -10.00
C GLU A 100 -47.92 -9.64 -10.50
N GLU A 101 -46.68 -9.51 -10.04
CA GLU A 101 -45.80 -8.41 -10.39
C GLU A 101 -44.88 -8.78 -11.56
N LEU A 102 -45.23 -8.30 -12.75
CA LEU A 102 -44.38 -8.42 -13.95
C LEU A 102 -43.10 -7.57 -13.81
N PRO A 103 -41.95 -8.06 -14.33
CA PRO A 103 -40.73 -7.28 -14.37
C PRO A 103 -40.95 -5.99 -15.19
N LYS A 104 -40.51 -4.86 -14.66
CA LYS A 104 -40.66 -3.54 -15.28
C LYS A 104 -39.57 -3.23 -16.30
N ILE A 105 -38.48 -3.99 -16.26
CA ILE A 105 -37.28 -3.80 -17.09
C ILE A 105 -36.78 -5.14 -17.61
N THR A 106 -36.05 -5.12 -18.72
CA THR A 106 -35.46 -6.34 -19.30
C THR A 106 -34.33 -6.88 -18.43
N PRO A 107 -34.00 -8.18 -18.53
CA PRO A 107 -32.86 -8.77 -17.80
C PRO A 107 -31.56 -7.98 -17.96
N GLU A 108 -31.27 -7.48 -19.17
CA GLU A 108 -30.09 -6.68 -19.47
C GLU A 108 -30.10 -5.33 -18.75
N ALA A 109 -31.25 -4.66 -18.70
CA ALA A 109 -31.43 -3.37 -18.04
C ALA A 109 -31.32 -3.45 -16.51
N THR A 110 -31.41 -4.65 -15.91
CA THR A 110 -31.19 -4.84 -14.47
C THR A 110 -29.72 -4.67 -14.04
N GLY A 111 -28.78 -4.66 -14.98
CA GLY A 111 -27.34 -4.59 -14.70
C GLY A 111 -26.69 -5.90 -14.20
N ILE A 112 -27.47 -6.92 -13.79
CA ILE A 112 -26.93 -8.20 -13.31
C ILE A 112 -26.15 -8.96 -14.40
N PRO A 113 -26.58 -9.04 -15.67
CA PRO A 113 -25.76 -9.66 -16.72
C PRO A 113 -24.42 -8.95 -16.98
N ALA A 114 -24.37 -7.62 -16.82
CA ALA A 114 -23.13 -6.86 -16.92
C ALA A 114 -22.20 -7.18 -15.74
N LEU A 115 -22.74 -7.19 -14.51
CA LEU A 115 -22.00 -7.63 -13.32
C LEU A 115 -21.44 -9.05 -13.48
N ARG A 116 -22.23 -9.99 -14.02
CA ARG A 116 -21.74 -11.37 -14.27
C ARG A 116 -20.58 -11.40 -15.25
N ARG A 117 -20.67 -10.69 -16.38
CA ARG A 117 -19.58 -10.59 -17.37
C ARG A 117 -18.32 -9.97 -16.75
N TYR A 118 -18.49 -8.94 -15.95
CA TYR A 118 -17.40 -8.30 -15.20
C TYR A 118 -16.75 -9.28 -14.22
N LEU A 119 -17.53 -9.92 -13.35
CA LEU A 119 -16.98 -10.89 -12.38
C LEU A 119 -16.28 -12.08 -13.07
N LEU A 120 -16.73 -12.49 -14.25
CA LEU A 120 -16.08 -13.54 -15.04
C LEU A 120 -14.78 -13.08 -15.72
N SER A 121 -14.59 -11.79 -15.97
CA SER A 121 -13.34 -11.27 -16.54
C SER A 121 -12.24 -11.06 -15.50
N LEU A 122 -12.58 -10.90 -14.22
CA LEU A 122 -11.63 -10.62 -13.14
C LEU A 122 -10.58 -11.72 -12.87
N PRO A 123 -10.93 -13.03 -12.76
CA PRO A 123 -9.93 -14.09 -12.55
C PRO A 123 -9.01 -14.29 -13.75
N ALA A 124 -9.50 -13.98 -14.96
CA ALA A 124 -8.74 -14.16 -16.18
C ALA A 124 -7.51 -13.24 -16.20
N GLN A 125 -7.60 -12.01 -15.69
CA GLN A 125 -6.48 -11.07 -15.72
C GLN A 125 -5.36 -11.44 -14.75
N THR A 126 -5.68 -11.79 -13.50
CA THR A 126 -4.67 -12.22 -12.52
C THR A 126 -4.02 -13.53 -12.94
N ASN A 127 -4.82 -14.51 -13.38
CA ASN A 127 -4.29 -15.78 -13.89
C ASN A 127 -3.44 -15.55 -15.15
N TYR A 128 -3.86 -14.66 -16.05
CA TYR A 128 -3.08 -14.29 -17.23
C TYR A 128 -1.78 -13.59 -16.86
N ARG A 129 -1.77 -12.65 -15.91
CA ARG A 129 -0.55 -12.01 -15.40
C ARG A 129 0.41 -13.03 -14.80
N THR A 130 -0.07 -13.93 -13.96
CA THR A 130 0.74 -15.00 -13.37
C THR A 130 1.29 -15.94 -14.45
N LEU A 131 0.45 -16.37 -15.39
CA LEU A 131 0.88 -17.24 -16.50
C LEU A 131 1.91 -16.53 -17.39
N LYS A 132 1.68 -15.25 -17.71
CA LYS A 132 2.62 -14.40 -18.44
C LYS A 132 3.96 -14.30 -17.70
N ARG A 133 3.95 -14.04 -16.39
CA ARG A 133 5.17 -14.05 -15.56
C ARG A 133 5.92 -15.38 -15.64
N HIS A 134 5.20 -16.50 -15.60
CA HIS A 134 5.83 -17.81 -15.75
C HIS A 134 6.49 -18.00 -17.12
N VAL A 135 5.79 -17.64 -18.19
CA VAL A 135 6.27 -17.82 -19.57
C VAL A 135 7.39 -16.86 -19.94
N PHE A 136 7.33 -15.62 -19.50
CA PHE A 136 8.28 -14.57 -19.90
C PHE A 136 9.44 -14.38 -18.93
N ASP A 137 9.30 -14.79 -17.67
CA ASP A 137 10.35 -14.62 -16.66
C ASP A 137 10.83 -15.98 -16.12
N THR A 138 9.93 -16.79 -15.57
CA THR A 138 10.32 -18.01 -14.82
C THR A 138 10.92 -19.09 -15.71
N LEU A 139 10.27 -19.43 -16.83
CA LEU A 139 10.73 -20.49 -17.74
C LEU A 139 12.04 -20.11 -18.46
N PRO A 140 12.22 -18.87 -18.97
CA PRO A 140 13.51 -18.42 -19.48
C PRO A 140 14.62 -18.48 -18.44
N ASP A 141 14.34 -18.13 -17.19
CA ASP A 141 15.33 -18.23 -16.11
C ASP A 141 15.74 -19.68 -15.84
N ILE A 142 14.81 -20.64 -15.90
CA ILE A 142 15.11 -22.08 -15.83
C ILE A 142 15.99 -22.51 -17.01
N ALA A 143 15.67 -22.11 -18.24
CA ALA A 143 16.52 -22.42 -19.40
C ALA A 143 17.95 -21.90 -19.20
N LYS A 144 18.09 -20.65 -18.73
CA LYS A 144 19.40 -20.06 -18.39
C LYS A 144 20.11 -20.83 -17.28
N GLN A 145 19.39 -21.35 -16.28
CA GLN A 145 19.99 -22.18 -15.22
C GLN A 145 20.50 -23.51 -15.78
N ILE A 146 19.73 -24.19 -16.63
CA ILE A 146 20.15 -25.43 -17.29
C ILE A 146 21.40 -25.16 -18.14
N ASP A 147 21.39 -24.11 -18.96
CA ASP A 147 22.54 -23.74 -19.78
C ASP A 147 23.80 -23.46 -18.95
N ARG A 148 23.67 -22.77 -17.82
CA ARG A 148 24.77 -22.57 -16.85
C ARG A 148 25.28 -23.86 -16.21
N ILE A 149 24.42 -24.86 -16.02
CA ILE A 149 24.83 -26.18 -15.52
C ILE A 149 25.63 -26.94 -16.58
N LEU A 150 25.26 -26.78 -17.86
CA LEU A 150 25.88 -27.47 -18.99
C LEU A 150 27.25 -26.89 -19.38
N THR A 151 27.42 -25.57 -19.27
CA THR A 151 28.65 -24.88 -19.65
C THR A 151 29.51 -24.61 -18.42
N LYS A 152 30.77 -25.06 -18.45
CA LYS A 152 31.78 -24.82 -17.41
C LYS A 152 33.04 -24.28 -18.04
N PHE A 153 33.70 -23.39 -17.32
CA PHE A 153 34.93 -22.72 -17.75
C PHE A 153 36.08 -23.09 -16.82
N ASP A 154 37.29 -23.12 -17.37
CA ASP A 154 38.50 -23.21 -16.56
C ASP A 154 38.66 -21.95 -15.70
N GLU A 155 39.32 -22.09 -14.55
CA GLU A 155 39.48 -20.96 -13.64
C GLU A 155 40.44 -19.91 -14.20
N ASP A 156 39.90 -18.74 -14.53
CA ASP A 156 40.66 -17.54 -14.88
C ASP A 156 41.12 -16.78 -13.62
N VAL A 157 42.41 -16.42 -13.56
CA VAL A 157 43.01 -15.75 -12.39
C VAL A 157 42.33 -14.43 -12.08
N VAL A 158 41.92 -13.67 -13.10
CA VAL A 158 41.28 -12.36 -12.92
C VAL A 158 39.83 -12.52 -12.46
N TYR A 159 39.14 -13.51 -13.01
CA TYR A 159 37.80 -13.89 -12.57
C TYR A 159 37.78 -14.38 -11.12
N ALA A 160 38.75 -15.20 -10.72
CA ALA A 160 38.93 -15.66 -9.35
C ALA A 160 39.15 -14.48 -8.38
N ALA A 161 39.97 -13.49 -8.77
CA ALA A 161 40.20 -12.28 -7.98
C ALA A 161 38.91 -11.47 -7.77
N MET A 162 38.09 -11.28 -8.81
CA MET A 162 36.79 -10.60 -8.70
C MET A 162 35.84 -11.34 -7.75
N ARG A 163 35.75 -12.66 -7.83
CA ARG A 163 34.88 -13.45 -6.92
C ARG A 163 35.35 -13.35 -5.47
N LYS A 164 36.66 -13.36 -5.25
CA LYS A 164 37.24 -13.17 -3.92
C LYS A 164 36.89 -11.78 -3.38
N ASP A 165 37.08 -10.72 -4.17
CA ASP A 165 36.70 -9.35 -3.81
C ASP A 165 35.20 -9.24 -3.46
N LEU A 166 34.33 -9.86 -4.27
CA LEU A 166 32.90 -9.92 -3.98
C LEU A 166 32.61 -10.65 -2.67
N ALA A 167 33.24 -11.81 -2.44
CA ALA A 167 33.03 -12.59 -1.22
C ALA A 167 33.44 -11.83 0.06
N GLU A 168 34.51 -11.03 -0.03
CA GLU A 168 35.01 -10.20 1.07
C GLU A 168 34.08 -9.01 1.35
N GLN A 169 33.44 -8.44 0.32
CA GLN A 169 32.61 -7.24 0.48
C GLN A 169 31.14 -7.47 0.78
N LEU A 170 30.58 -8.64 0.46
CA LEU A 170 29.18 -8.91 0.78
C LEU A 170 28.89 -8.80 2.30
N PRO A 171 29.74 -9.29 3.21
CA PRO A 171 29.57 -9.07 4.65
C PRO A 171 29.62 -7.58 5.03
N GLU A 172 30.59 -6.82 4.52
CA GLU A 172 30.73 -5.38 4.80
C GLU A 172 29.52 -4.60 4.29
N LEU A 173 29.07 -4.89 3.08
CA LEU A 173 27.88 -4.29 2.49
C LEU A 173 26.63 -4.64 3.30
N ARG A 174 26.49 -5.90 3.73
CA ARG A 174 25.35 -6.34 4.55
C ARG A 174 25.28 -5.57 5.86
N GLU A 175 26.41 -5.41 6.54
CA GLU A 175 26.50 -4.65 7.78
C GLU A 175 26.17 -3.17 7.54
N ALA A 176 26.77 -2.55 6.52
CA ALA A 176 26.51 -1.16 6.16
C ALA A 176 25.03 -0.92 5.84
N LEU A 177 24.41 -1.79 5.04
CA LEU A 177 22.99 -1.70 4.70
C LEU A 177 22.09 -1.98 5.91
N GLY A 178 22.49 -2.90 6.80
CA GLY A 178 21.79 -3.16 8.06
C GLY A 178 21.74 -1.91 8.93
N ASN A 179 22.88 -1.25 9.13
CA ASN A 179 22.97 0.00 9.89
C ASN A 179 22.16 1.12 9.21
N LEU A 180 22.33 1.33 7.90
CA LEU A 180 21.55 2.32 7.16
C LEU A 180 20.04 2.07 7.22
N SER A 181 19.60 0.81 7.22
CA SER A 181 18.17 0.45 7.31
C SER A 181 17.52 0.84 8.63
N HIS A 182 18.33 1.06 9.68
CA HIS A 182 17.88 1.51 11.00
C HIS A 182 18.13 3.02 11.21
N ASP A 183 19.35 3.48 10.94
CA ASP A 183 19.81 4.84 11.23
C ASP A 183 19.15 5.88 10.32
N GLU A 184 18.93 5.57 9.04
CA GLU A 184 18.32 6.53 8.10
C GLU A 184 16.84 6.78 8.41
N PRO A 185 15.98 5.76 8.68
CA PRO A 185 14.64 6.01 9.21
C PRO A 185 14.66 6.82 10.51
N GLN A 186 15.51 6.48 11.47
CA GLN A 186 15.56 7.17 12.76
C GLN A 186 15.94 8.65 12.61
N SER A 187 16.92 8.96 11.75
CA SER A 187 17.39 10.33 11.54
C SER A 187 16.44 11.19 10.70
N ARG A 188 15.68 10.58 9.78
CA ARG A 188 14.77 11.31 8.87
C ARG A 188 13.34 11.42 9.38
N VAL A 189 12.89 10.49 10.23
CA VAL A 189 11.55 10.55 10.82
C VAL A 189 11.54 11.56 11.96
N VAL A 190 11.30 12.82 11.61
CA VAL A 190 11.18 13.92 12.57
C VAL A 190 9.77 13.95 13.17
N ARG A 191 9.67 14.43 14.42
CA ARG A 191 8.39 14.73 15.06
C ARG A 191 7.56 15.68 14.17
N PRO A 192 6.23 15.49 14.07
CA PRO A 192 5.38 16.25 13.15
C PRO A 192 5.32 17.75 13.45
N TRP A 193 5.54 18.13 14.70
CA TRP A 193 5.58 19.50 15.15
C TRP A 193 6.72 19.67 16.16
N ASP A 194 7.95 19.63 15.66
CA ASP A 194 9.15 19.98 16.44
C ASP A 194 9.29 21.50 16.64
N ARG A 195 8.71 22.30 15.74
CA ARG A 195 8.68 23.76 15.85
C ARG A 195 7.68 24.16 16.93
N ILE A 196 8.17 24.94 17.90
CA ILE A 196 7.37 25.60 18.94
C ILE A 196 6.12 26.25 18.35
N THR A 197 6.20 26.83 17.15
CA THR A 197 5.08 27.47 16.47
C THR A 197 3.93 26.51 16.10
N HIS A 198 4.24 25.28 15.69
CA HIS A 198 3.22 24.29 15.36
C HIS A 198 2.53 23.76 16.62
N GLU A 199 3.31 23.43 17.65
CA GLU A 199 2.76 22.95 18.92
C GLU A 199 1.87 24.02 19.57
N VAL A 200 2.31 25.27 19.63
CA VAL A 200 1.49 26.39 20.11
C VAL A 200 0.22 26.55 19.26
N GLY A 201 0.30 26.32 17.95
CA GLY A 201 -0.85 26.30 17.05
C GLY A 201 -1.86 25.23 17.42
N ILE A 202 -1.42 23.99 17.68
CA ILE A 202 -2.27 22.89 18.13
C ILE A 202 -2.89 23.22 19.49
N GLN A 203 -2.07 23.66 20.44
CA GLN A 203 -2.51 24.04 21.79
C GLN A 203 -3.60 25.12 21.76
N LYS A 204 -3.48 26.14 20.90
CA LYS A 204 -4.51 27.17 20.70
C LYS A 204 -5.82 26.58 20.16
N HIS A 205 -5.78 25.63 19.22
CA HIS A 205 -6.99 24.97 18.72
C HIS A 205 -7.63 24.09 19.78
N LEU A 206 -6.83 23.38 20.58
CA LEU A 206 -7.32 22.58 21.71
C LEU A 206 -7.94 23.47 22.80
N ASP A 207 -7.34 24.61 23.12
CA ASP A 207 -7.90 25.59 24.06
C ASP A 207 -9.21 26.20 23.56
N SER A 208 -9.28 26.53 22.26
CA SER A 208 -10.52 26.98 21.62
C SER A 208 -11.61 25.90 21.71
N PHE A 209 -11.26 24.63 21.49
CA PHE A 209 -12.17 23.50 21.66
C PHE A 209 -12.68 23.36 23.11
N THR A 210 -11.80 23.40 24.11
CA THR A 210 -12.22 23.32 25.53
C THR A 210 -13.02 24.55 25.96
N CYS A 211 -12.75 25.71 25.36
CA CYS A 211 -13.55 26.92 25.51
C CYS A 211 -14.95 26.77 24.91
N ARG A 212 -15.12 26.15 23.74
CA ARG A 212 -16.44 25.87 23.15
C ARG A 212 -17.31 24.99 24.05
N LEU A 213 -16.70 24.10 24.83
CA LEU A 213 -17.42 23.36 25.87
C LEU A 213 -18.00 24.29 26.97
N ARG A 214 -17.67 25.60 27.06
CA ARG A 214 -18.31 26.55 28.01
C ARG A 214 -19.73 26.91 27.58
N HIS A 215 -19.97 27.03 26.27
CA HIS A 215 -21.12 27.73 25.75
C HIS A 215 -22.40 26.88 25.69
N GLY A 216 -22.54 25.86 26.55
CA GLY A 216 -23.75 25.06 26.67
C GLY A 216 -24.05 24.12 25.50
N ILE A 217 -23.19 24.06 24.48
CA ILE A 217 -23.35 23.19 23.30
C ILE A 217 -23.35 21.70 23.70
N VAL A 218 -22.64 21.37 24.79
CA VAL A 218 -22.53 20.01 25.33
C VAL A 218 -22.93 20.02 26.80
N TYR A 219 -24.11 19.50 27.11
CA TYR A 219 -24.59 19.37 28.50
C TYR A 219 -23.66 18.48 29.35
N TYR A 220 -23.67 18.70 30.67
CA TYR A 220 -22.84 17.94 31.63
C TYR A 220 -22.99 16.42 31.49
N SER A 221 -24.22 15.93 31.39
CA SER A 221 -24.53 14.51 31.23
C SER A 221 -23.99 13.95 29.91
N THR A 222 -24.09 14.71 28.81
CA THR A 222 -23.51 14.37 27.50
C THR A 222 -22.00 14.29 27.58
N LEU A 223 -21.33 15.27 28.18
CA LEU A 223 -19.87 15.25 28.33
C LEU A 223 -19.42 14.05 29.16
N LEU A 224 -20.03 13.80 30.32
CA LEU A 224 -19.72 12.64 31.15
C LEU A 224 -19.87 11.33 30.37
N LYS A 225 -20.93 11.21 29.58
CA LYS A 225 -21.15 10.03 28.75
C LYS A 225 -20.05 9.85 27.72
N MET A 226 -19.70 10.90 26.97
CA MET A 226 -18.62 10.85 26.01
C MET A 226 -17.29 10.45 26.67
N LEU A 227 -16.95 11.02 27.83
CA LEU A 227 -15.72 10.65 28.54
C LEU A 227 -15.73 9.18 28.99
N LYS A 228 -16.85 8.67 29.52
CA LYS A 228 -17.00 7.26 29.95
C LYS A 228 -16.91 6.28 28.78
N GLU A 229 -17.37 6.70 27.61
CA GLU A 229 -17.40 5.90 26.38
C GLU A 229 -16.23 6.27 25.44
N ASN A 230 -15.10 6.71 25.99
CA ASN A 230 -13.84 6.99 25.28
C ASN A 230 -13.97 7.95 24.08
N GLY A 231 -14.86 8.93 24.18
CA GLY A 231 -15.11 9.97 23.19
C GLY A 231 -16.18 9.65 22.15
N ILE A 232 -16.64 8.39 22.06
CA ILE A 232 -17.59 7.93 21.04
C ILE A 232 -18.80 7.27 21.72
N PRO A 233 -19.86 8.05 22.00
CA PRO A 233 -21.05 7.53 22.66
C PRO A 233 -21.80 6.52 21.78
N VAL A 234 -22.16 5.37 22.34
CA VAL A 234 -22.81 4.26 21.61
C VAL A 234 -24.34 4.37 21.55
N ASN A 235 -24.96 5.17 22.42
CA ASN A 235 -26.41 5.35 22.46
C ASN A 235 -26.86 6.67 23.12
N GLY A 236 -28.17 6.95 23.05
CA GLY A 236 -28.82 8.10 23.70
C GLY A 236 -28.64 9.43 22.97
N VAL A 237 -28.91 10.54 23.66
CA VAL A 237 -28.92 11.91 23.09
C VAL A 237 -27.55 12.37 22.57
N ALA A 238 -26.47 11.71 23.02
CA ALA A 238 -25.11 11.98 22.56
C ALA A 238 -24.73 11.22 21.27
N LEU A 239 -25.57 10.28 20.80
CA LEU A 239 -25.28 9.46 19.62
C LEU A 239 -24.95 10.34 18.41
N GLY A 240 -23.89 9.99 17.69
CA GLY A 240 -23.41 10.73 16.53
C GLY A 240 -22.42 11.86 16.85
N ARG A 241 -22.19 12.19 18.13
CA ARG A 241 -21.05 13.02 18.55
C ARG A 241 -19.77 12.18 18.54
N ASN A 242 -18.64 12.79 18.21
CA ASN A 242 -17.32 12.16 18.34
C ASN A 242 -16.32 13.18 18.86
N LEU A 243 -16.03 13.10 20.16
CA LEU A 243 -15.14 14.03 20.83
C LEU A 243 -13.70 13.92 20.30
N ASN A 244 -13.27 12.71 19.95
CA ASN A 244 -11.93 12.45 19.43
C ASN A 244 -11.77 13.05 18.02
N GLU A 245 -12.79 12.97 17.15
CA GLU A 245 -12.75 13.61 15.82
C GLU A 245 -12.69 15.15 15.93
N GLU A 246 -13.42 15.75 16.88
CA GLU A 246 -13.35 17.20 17.13
C GLU A 246 -11.95 17.62 17.59
N ILE A 247 -11.33 16.84 18.46
CA ILE A 247 -9.94 17.05 18.92
C ILE A 247 -8.96 16.83 17.77
N LEU A 248 -9.18 15.81 16.95
CA LEU A 248 -8.33 15.47 15.81
C LEU A 248 -8.29 16.59 14.76
N GLY A 249 -9.37 17.36 14.65
CA GLY A 249 -9.42 18.58 13.84
C GLY A 249 -8.29 19.59 14.16
N ALA A 250 -7.79 19.63 15.41
CA ALA A 250 -6.66 20.48 15.79
C ALA A 250 -5.32 20.03 15.18
N PHE A 251 -5.20 18.75 14.84
CA PHE A 251 -3.96 18.13 14.35
C PHE A 251 -3.91 18.02 12.82
N ARG A 252 -5.06 17.84 12.16
CA ARG A 252 -5.16 17.47 10.73
C ARG A 252 -4.25 18.32 9.82
N ARG A 253 -4.31 19.65 9.93
CA ARG A 253 -3.47 20.57 9.14
C ARG A 253 -1.97 20.27 9.29
N PHE A 254 -1.50 20.00 10.50
CA PHE A 254 -0.08 19.76 10.76
C PHE A 254 0.35 18.38 10.28
N ILE A 255 -0.55 17.38 10.38
CA ILE A 255 -0.32 16.06 9.81
C ILE A 255 -0.23 16.12 8.29
N ASP A 256 -1.08 16.92 7.63
CA ASP A 256 -1.05 17.13 6.17
C ASP A 256 0.27 17.79 5.72
N ILE A 257 0.70 18.85 6.42
CA ILE A 257 1.99 19.51 6.14
C ILE A 257 3.15 18.53 6.30
N ARG A 258 3.14 17.72 7.37
CA ARG A 258 4.15 16.67 7.55
C ARG A 258 4.15 15.69 6.39
N GLN A 259 3.00 15.17 5.99
CA GLN A 259 2.93 14.17 4.91
C GLN A 259 3.60 14.68 3.63
N GLN A 260 3.36 15.95 3.28
CA GLN A 260 3.99 16.59 2.13
C GLN A 260 5.52 16.68 2.29
N ASN A 261 6.01 17.14 3.45
CA ASN A 261 7.45 17.24 3.71
C ASN A 261 8.13 15.87 3.70
N THR A 262 7.53 14.89 4.37
CA THR A 262 8.03 13.52 4.46
C THR A 262 8.05 12.82 3.10
N SER A 263 7.12 13.13 2.19
CA SER A 263 7.13 12.56 0.84
C SER A 263 8.42 12.87 0.08
N ASN A 264 9.07 14.02 0.34
CA ASN A 264 10.35 14.39 -0.27
C ASN A 264 11.53 13.62 0.35
N GLU A 265 11.41 13.20 1.61
CA GLU A 265 12.44 12.43 2.30
C GLU A 265 12.48 10.96 1.85
N ILE A 266 11.38 10.43 1.31
CA ILE A 266 11.32 9.04 0.80
C ILE A 266 12.36 8.81 -0.30
N ASP A 267 12.47 9.73 -1.27
CA ASP A 267 13.42 9.57 -2.37
C ASP A 267 14.87 9.67 -1.86
N ARG A 268 15.13 10.51 -0.84
CA ARG A 268 16.46 10.65 -0.24
C ARG A 268 16.85 9.41 0.56
N LEU A 269 15.94 8.89 1.38
CA LEU A 269 16.12 7.64 2.13
C LEU A 269 16.42 6.47 1.19
N ALA A 270 15.58 6.29 0.16
CA ALA A 270 15.77 5.21 -0.80
C ALA A 270 17.11 5.34 -1.54
N ALA A 271 17.48 6.56 -1.97
CA ALA A 271 18.76 6.79 -2.64
C ALA A 271 19.96 6.51 -1.73
N ALA A 272 19.91 6.92 -0.45
CA ALA A 272 20.97 6.65 0.52
C ALA A 272 21.18 5.14 0.71
N LEU A 273 20.09 4.37 0.79
CA LEU A 273 20.14 2.91 0.96
C LEU A 273 20.62 2.19 -0.32
N ASN A 274 20.29 2.70 -1.50
CA ASN A 274 20.68 2.08 -2.78
C ASN A 274 22.12 2.44 -3.21
N ALA A 275 22.65 3.59 -2.78
CA ALA A 275 23.96 4.07 -3.20
C ALA A 275 25.11 3.05 -2.98
N PRO A 276 25.25 2.38 -1.80
CA PRO A 276 26.27 1.36 -1.61
C PRO A 276 26.13 0.16 -2.56
N VAL A 277 24.89 -0.27 -2.83
CA VAL A 277 24.60 -1.37 -3.76
C VAL A 277 25.00 -0.99 -5.19
N GLN A 278 24.62 0.21 -5.65
CA GLN A 278 25.00 0.70 -6.98
C GLN A 278 26.50 0.83 -7.15
N ASN A 279 27.22 1.31 -6.13
CA ASN A 279 28.68 1.40 -6.16
C ASN A 279 29.33 0.03 -6.35
N LEU A 280 28.84 -1.00 -5.64
CA LEU A 280 29.32 -2.38 -5.83
C LEU A 280 29.02 -2.89 -7.25
N LEU A 281 27.79 -2.71 -7.74
CA LEU A 281 27.38 -3.16 -9.08
C LEU A 281 28.22 -2.50 -10.19
N VAL A 282 28.44 -1.19 -10.12
CA VAL A 282 29.28 -0.44 -11.08
C VAL A 282 30.71 -0.98 -11.09
N ARG A 283 31.27 -1.26 -9.91
CA ARG A 283 32.63 -1.77 -9.79
C ARG A 283 32.76 -3.21 -10.30
N LEU A 284 31.78 -4.08 -10.03
CA LEU A 284 31.71 -5.42 -10.61
C LEU A 284 31.62 -5.37 -12.14
N GLN A 285 30.79 -4.48 -12.68
CA GLN A 285 30.66 -4.27 -14.11
C GLN A 285 31.99 -3.79 -14.73
N ALA A 286 32.68 -2.85 -14.07
CA ALA A 286 33.99 -2.39 -14.49
C ALA A 286 35.04 -3.51 -14.47
N HIS A 287 35.03 -4.36 -13.44
CA HIS A 287 35.90 -5.55 -13.37
C HIS A 287 35.64 -6.51 -14.53
N LEU A 288 34.38 -6.79 -14.87
CA LEU A 288 34.05 -7.69 -15.98
C LEU A 288 34.42 -7.10 -17.35
N ASN A 289 34.27 -5.79 -17.53
CA ASN A 289 34.53 -5.13 -18.81
C ASN A 289 36.02 -4.91 -19.09
N ASN A 290 36.80 -4.51 -18.08
CA ASN A 290 38.17 -4.01 -18.26
C ASN A 290 39.24 -5.11 -18.23
N ASN A 291 38.92 -6.29 -17.72
CA ASN A 291 39.89 -7.36 -17.53
C ASN A 291 39.91 -8.36 -18.70
N ALA A 292 41.04 -9.04 -18.87
CA ALA A 292 41.24 -10.06 -19.90
C ALA A 292 40.61 -11.41 -19.52
N ILE A 293 39.30 -11.42 -19.27
CA ILE A 293 38.52 -12.65 -18.99
C ILE A 293 38.15 -13.31 -20.31
N GLU A 294 38.11 -14.64 -20.34
CA GLU A 294 37.59 -15.43 -21.47
C GLU A 294 36.24 -14.85 -21.98
N PRO A 295 36.07 -14.62 -23.29
CA PRO A 295 34.91 -13.88 -23.82
C PRO A 295 33.55 -14.48 -23.44
N GLU A 296 33.40 -15.81 -23.49
CA GLU A 296 32.12 -16.45 -23.19
C GLU A 296 31.79 -16.40 -21.68
N LEU A 297 32.79 -16.67 -20.82
CA LEU A 297 32.65 -16.51 -19.37
C LEU A 297 32.27 -15.08 -18.99
N ARG A 298 32.91 -14.09 -19.65
CA ARG A 298 32.60 -12.66 -19.48
C ARG A 298 31.16 -12.35 -19.85
N THR A 299 30.71 -12.77 -21.04
CA THR A 299 29.32 -12.56 -21.49
C THR A 299 28.33 -13.13 -20.49
N ARG A 300 28.52 -14.38 -20.05
CA ARG A 300 27.64 -15.03 -19.08
C ARG A 300 27.63 -14.35 -17.70
N ALA A 301 28.79 -13.89 -17.23
CA ALA A 301 28.89 -13.15 -15.99
C ALA A 301 28.21 -11.77 -16.09
N ILE A 302 28.36 -11.06 -17.21
CA ILE A 302 27.67 -9.79 -17.47
C ILE A 302 26.16 -10.01 -17.53
N ASP A 303 25.68 -11.06 -18.18
CA ASP A 303 24.26 -11.38 -18.25
C ASP A 303 23.67 -11.67 -16.86
N ALA A 304 24.41 -12.41 -16.02
CA ALA A 304 24.03 -12.68 -14.64
C ALA A 304 24.00 -11.39 -13.79
N LEU A 305 25.03 -10.53 -13.91
CA LEU A 305 25.10 -9.26 -13.22
C LEU A 305 23.97 -8.31 -13.66
N THR A 306 23.68 -8.25 -14.96
CA THR A 306 22.59 -7.46 -15.53
C THR A 306 21.24 -7.94 -15.00
N THR A 307 21.04 -9.25 -14.90
CA THR A 307 19.82 -9.84 -14.32
C THR A 307 19.67 -9.46 -12.84
N ALA A 308 20.74 -9.58 -12.04
CA ALA A 308 20.73 -9.17 -10.64
C ALA A 308 20.46 -7.65 -10.50
N THR A 309 21.10 -6.83 -11.33
CA THR A 309 20.92 -5.37 -11.35
C THR A 309 19.48 -4.98 -11.64
N ASN A 310 18.84 -5.60 -12.64
CA ASN A 310 17.45 -5.35 -12.98
C ASN A 310 16.51 -5.70 -11.81
N ARG A 311 16.72 -6.85 -11.15
CA ARG A 311 15.90 -7.26 -10.00
C ARG A 311 16.12 -6.36 -8.78
N ILE A 312 17.35 -5.90 -8.54
CA ILE A 312 17.65 -4.90 -7.50
C ILE A 312 16.95 -3.58 -7.80
N ARG A 313 16.92 -3.15 -9.07
CA ARG A 313 16.16 -1.96 -9.50
C ARG A 313 14.66 -2.14 -9.24
N ASP A 314 14.09 -3.30 -9.58
CA ASP A 314 12.68 -3.58 -9.32
C ASP A 314 12.38 -3.57 -7.81
N ALA A 315 13.28 -4.12 -6.99
CA ALA A 315 13.19 -4.07 -5.54
C ALA A 315 13.30 -2.63 -5.00
N TYR A 316 14.13 -1.79 -5.60
CA TYR A 316 14.25 -0.38 -5.27
C TYR A 316 12.97 0.41 -5.61
N ASP A 317 12.37 0.16 -6.76
CA ASP A 317 11.09 0.77 -7.13
C ASP A 317 9.96 0.30 -6.21
N ALA A 318 9.96 -0.99 -5.83
CA ALA A 318 9.05 -1.56 -4.84
C ALA A 318 9.22 -0.92 -3.46
N LEU A 319 10.45 -0.65 -3.01
CA LEU A 319 10.74 0.09 -1.76
C LEU A 319 10.08 1.47 -1.79
N LYS A 320 10.27 2.23 -2.87
CA LYS A 320 9.69 3.58 -3.00
C LYS A 320 8.16 3.54 -2.99
N ALA A 321 7.57 2.57 -3.69
CA ALA A 321 6.13 2.38 -3.71
C ALA A 321 5.59 1.99 -2.31
N ALA A 322 6.28 1.07 -1.62
CA ALA A 322 5.94 0.64 -0.26
C ALA A 322 6.01 1.80 0.72
N LEU A 323 7.11 2.57 0.75
CA LEU A 323 7.26 3.73 1.64
C LEU A 323 6.16 4.78 1.44
N ARG A 324 5.79 5.08 0.18
CA ARG A 324 4.70 6.03 -0.13
C ARG A 324 3.34 5.50 0.30
N THR A 325 3.07 4.22 0.02
CA THR A 325 1.81 3.56 0.40
C THR A 325 1.66 3.57 1.92
N ARG A 326 2.71 3.16 2.63
CA ARG A 326 2.76 3.15 4.09
C ARG A 326 2.66 4.54 4.71
N LEU A 327 3.31 5.55 4.12
CA LEU A 327 3.15 6.95 4.57
C LEU A 327 1.69 7.40 4.43
N HIS A 328 1.02 7.02 3.34
CA HIS A 328 -0.40 7.31 3.15
C HIS A 328 -1.28 6.58 4.18
N GLU A 329 -1.02 5.29 4.44
CA GLU A 329 -1.74 4.53 5.46
C GLU A 329 -1.58 5.14 6.86
N ILE A 330 -0.38 5.59 7.22
CA ILE A 330 -0.13 6.31 8.47
C ILE A 330 -0.90 7.63 8.49
N HIS A 331 -0.83 8.42 7.42
CA HIS A 331 -1.62 9.66 7.30
C HIS A 331 -3.10 9.39 7.56
N ILE A 332 -3.66 8.34 6.94
CA ILE A 332 -5.04 7.92 7.15
C ILE A 332 -5.28 7.55 8.62
N LEU A 333 -4.45 6.67 9.17
CA LEU A 333 -4.56 6.15 10.53
C LEU A 333 -4.63 7.28 11.56
N PHE A 334 -3.89 8.37 11.32
CA PHE A 334 -3.82 9.53 12.21
C PHE A 334 -4.70 10.71 11.79
N THR A 335 -5.46 10.64 10.70
CA THR A 335 -6.41 11.69 10.28
C THR A 335 -7.86 11.25 10.27
N THR A 336 -8.14 9.98 10.55
CA THR A 336 -9.49 9.44 10.63
C THR A 336 -9.77 8.82 11.99
N GLU A 337 -10.87 9.25 12.62
CA GLU A 337 -11.38 8.61 13.83
C GLU A 337 -12.55 7.68 13.52
N VAL A 338 -12.27 6.38 13.47
CA VAL A 338 -13.26 5.35 13.05
C VAL A 338 -13.84 4.60 14.23
N ASN A 339 -13.07 4.43 15.31
CA ASN A 339 -13.46 3.68 16.49
C ASN A 339 -12.57 4.01 17.70
N THR A 340 -12.86 3.41 18.85
CA THR A 340 -12.15 3.64 20.12
C THR A 340 -10.73 3.04 20.18
N MET A 341 -10.26 2.40 19.11
CA MET A 341 -8.91 1.84 18.98
C MET A 341 -8.02 2.68 18.06
N CYS A 342 -8.55 3.75 17.47
CA CYS A 342 -7.75 4.69 16.71
C CYS A 342 -6.72 5.38 17.63
N PRO A 343 -5.57 5.84 17.08
CA PRO A 343 -4.48 6.37 17.92
C PRO A 343 -4.90 7.52 18.83
N ILE A 344 -5.75 8.43 18.33
CA ILE A 344 -6.25 9.56 19.13
C ILE A 344 -7.17 9.08 20.27
N ALA A 345 -8.05 8.09 20.05
CA ALA A 345 -8.84 7.49 21.13
C ALA A 345 -7.96 6.87 22.22
N LEU A 346 -6.93 6.12 21.81
CA LEU A 346 -5.99 5.48 22.73
C LEU A 346 -5.21 6.51 23.55
N ALA A 347 -4.75 7.59 22.91
CA ALA A 347 -4.06 8.69 23.57
C ALA A 347 -4.98 9.48 24.51
N MET A 348 -6.26 9.64 24.14
CA MET A 348 -7.25 10.37 24.93
C MET A 348 -7.79 9.59 26.13
N LYS A 349 -7.83 8.26 26.06
CA LYS A 349 -8.35 7.40 27.14
C LYS A 349 -7.80 7.74 28.54
N PRO A 350 -6.47 7.82 28.78
CA PRO A 350 -5.96 8.21 30.10
C PRO A 350 -6.35 9.63 30.50
N ILE A 351 -6.45 10.56 29.54
CA ILE A 351 -6.88 11.95 29.78
C ILE A 351 -8.35 11.98 30.22
N TYR A 352 -9.21 11.18 29.61
CA TYR A 352 -10.62 11.07 29.98
C TYR A 352 -10.81 10.48 31.37
N LEU A 353 -10.07 9.42 31.71
CA LEU A 353 -10.13 8.81 33.04
C LEU A 353 -9.71 9.79 34.13
N ASP A 354 -8.65 10.56 33.89
CA ASP A 354 -8.19 11.59 34.83
C ASP A 354 -9.23 12.73 35.01
N ALA A 355 -9.83 13.19 33.91
CA ALA A 355 -10.91 14.17 33.96
C ALA A 355 -12.15 13.63 34.71
N LEU A 356 -12.46 12.33 34.57
CA LEU A 356 -13.55 11.67 35.31
C LEU A 356 -13.25 11.47 36.79
N GLY A 357 -11.98 11.44 37.20
CA GLY A 357 -11.55 11.34 38.59
C GLY A 357 -11.87 12.58 39.45
N GLN A 358 -12.31 13.67 38.83
CA GLN A 358 -12.66 14.90 39.54
C GLN A 358 -13.89 14.73 40.45
N ARG A 359 -13.82 15.30 41.65
CA ARG A 359 -14.90 15.18 42.65
C ARG A 359 -16.22 15.76 42.12
N GLY A 360 -17.31 15.03 42.36
CA GLY A 360 -18.68 15.46 42.05
C GLY A 360 -19.17 16.68 42.84
N GLY A 361 -20.42 17.09 42.62
CA GLY A 361 -21.08 18.20 43.32
C GLY A 361 -21.14 19.52 42.54
N VAL A 362 -21.48 20.62 43.22
CA VAL A 362 -21.59 21.95 42.61
C VAL A 362 -20.27 22.31 41.92
N GLY A 363 -20.33 22.70 40.65
CA GLY A 363 -19.16 23.03 39.83
C GLY A 363 -18.40 21.82 39.24
N ALA A 364 -18.90 20.58 39.36
CA ALA A 364 -18.23 19.40 38.80
C ALA A 364 -17.95 19.54 37.30
N TYR A 365 -18.90 20.09 36.52
CA TYR A 365 -18.69 20.33 35.10
C TYR A 365 -17.50 21.24 34.79
N LYS A 366 -17.35 22.32 35.57
CA LYS A 366 -16.23 23.26 35.43
C LYS A 366 -14.90 22.55 35.73
N ARG A 367 -14.83 21.80 36.84
CA ARG A 367 -13.62 21.05 37.24
C ARG A 367 -13.20 20.01 36.22
N ILE A 368 -14.14 19.19 35.72
CA ILE A 368 -13.86 18.18 34.68
C ILE A 368 -13.29 18.85 33.44
N ARG A 369 -13.85 19.98 33.02
CA ARG A 369 -13.38 20.69 31.83
C ARG A 369 -12.03 21.37 32.02
N GLU A 370 -11.78 21.96 33.18
CA GLU A 370 -10.48 22.54 33.52
C GLU A 370 -9.40 21.44 33.57
N GLN A 371 -9.71 20.28 34.15
CA GLN A 371 -8.80 19.14 34.16
C GLN A 371 -8.54 18.62 32.74
N LEU A 372 -9.61 18.43 31.95
CA LEU A 372 -9.49 18.02 30.55
C LEU A 372 -8.61 18.98 29.76
N SER A 373 -8.83 20.30 29.91
CA SER A 373 -8.05 21.33 29.23
C SER A 373 -6.58 21.32 29.66
N ARG A 374 -6.33 21.19 30.96
CA ARG A 374 -4.97 21.14 31.51
C ARG A 374 -4.20 19.94 30.96
N ARG A 375 -4.80 18.74 31.02
CA ARG A 375 -4.17 17.50 30.54
C ARG A 375 -3.98 17.47 29.02
N LEU A 376 -4.93 18.00 28.27
CA LEU A 376 -4.83 18.10 26.80
C LEU A 376 -3.63 18.95 26.37
N ILE A 377 -3.44 20.11 27.00
CA ILE A 377 -2.50 21.13 26.52
C ILE A 377 -1.12 20.98 27.16
N TRP A 378 -1.07 20.88 28.50
CA TRP A 378 0.17 21.03 29.26
C TRP A 378 0.69 19.72 29.86
N GLY A 379 -0.16 18.71 29.96
CA GLY A 379 0.14 17.56 30.79
C GLY A 379 -0.04 17.86 32.30
N ASP A 380 0.43 16.95 33.15
CA ASP A 380 0.33 17.03 34.61
C ASP A 380 1.30 16.01 35.25
N GLY A 381 2.01 16.40 36.30
CA GLY A 381 2.85 15.49 37.09
C GLY A 381 3.91 14.70 36.31
N GLY A 382 4.50 15.26 35.26
CA GLY A 382 5.50 14.59 34.40
C GLY A 382 4.91 13.76 33.27
N LEU A 383 3.59 13.67 33.16
CA LEU A 383 2.94 13.13 31.96
C LEU A 383 2.85 14.21 30.90
N GLU A 384 3.24 13.88 29.68
CA GLU A 384 3.22 14.79 28.55
C GLU A 384 1.79 15.17 28.12
N GLY A 385 1.66 16.34 27.48
CA GLY A 385 0.41 16.77 26.86
C GLY A 385 0.08 15.95 25.61
N LEU A 386 -1.18 16.01 25.17
CA LEU A 386 -1.64 15.26 24.00
C LEU A 386 -0.82 15.56 22.73
N PRO A 387 -0.39 16.80 22.43
CA PRO A 387 0.45 17.07 21.27
C PRO A 387 1.76 16.29 21.27
N SER A 388 2.42 16.16 22.41
CA SER A 388 3.67 15.41 22.52
C SER A 388 3.43 13.91 22.31
N ILE A 389 2.42 13.36 23.00
CA ILE A 389 2.02 11.95 22.87
C ILE A 389 1.71 11.60 21.41
N MET A 390 0.92 12.44 20.72
CA MET A 390 0.58 12.22 19.33
C MET A 390 1.80 12.36 18.40
N ALA A 391 2.69 13.32 18.67
CA ALA A 391 3.91 13.49 17.90
C ALA A 391 4.79 12.23 17.93
N ASP A 392 4.99 11.68 19.13
CA ASP A 392 5.83 10.50 19.34
C ASP A 392 5.16 9.23 18.80
N THR A 393 3.85 9.11 18.96
CA THR A 393 3.10 7.99 18.40
C THR A 393 3.17 7.97 16.87
N ILE A 394 3.03 9.13 16.20
CA ILE A 394 3.16 9.20 14.73
C ILE A 394 4.61 8.95 14.29
N ALA A 395 5.60 9.54 14.99
CA ALA A 395 7.01 9.33 14.67
C ALA A 395 7.42 7.86 14.82
N SER A 396 7.11 7.23 15.96
CA SER A 396 7.41 5.82 16.21
C SER A 396 6.71 4.88 15.22
N ALA A 397 5.43 5.11 14.92
CA ALA A 397 4.70 4.31 13.93
C ALA A 397 5.34 4.41 12.53
N GLN A 398 5.75 5.60 12.12
CA GLN A 398 6.41 5.79 10.83
C GLN A 398 7.82 5.20 10.79
N GLN A 399 8.62 5.39 11.84
CA GLN A 399 9.97 4.83 11.93
C GLN A 399 9.92 3.31 11.78
N LYS A 400 9.09 2.64 12.58
CA LYS A 400 8.95 1.18 12.53
C LYS A 400 8.59 0.68 11.12
N VAL A 401 7.62 1.31 10.48
CA VAL A 401 7.16 0.91 9.15
C VAL A 401 8.22 1.19 8.07
N TRP A 402 8.99 2.27 8.21
CA TRP A 402 10.11 2.57 7.31
C TRP A 402 11.26 1.58 7.48
N GLU A 403 11.62 1.24 8.72
CA GLU A 403 12.61 0.19 9.03
C GLU A 403 12.21 -1.16 8.42
N GLU A 404 10.94 -1.56 8.54
CA GLU A 404 10.42 -2.78 7.91
C GLU A 404 10.55 -2.74 6.38
N CYS A 405 10.20 -1.64 5.73
CA CYS A 405 10.33 -1.48 4.28
C CYS A 405 11.80 -1.51 3.83
N CYS A 406 12.68 -0.80 4.55
CA CYS A 406 14.12 -0.79 4.29
C CYS A 406 14.72 -2.20 4.47
N GLY A 407 14.35 -2.92 5.53
CA GLY A 407 14.78 -4.28 5.77
C GLY A 407 14.35 -5.25 4.66
N MET A 408 13.13 -5.12 4.14
CA MET A 408 12.68 -5.90 2.97
C MET A 408 13.55 -5.65 1.74
N TYR A 409 13.86 -4.38 1.44
CA TYR A 409 14.74 -4.04 0.32
C TYR A 409 16.16 -4.59 0.51
N VAL A 410 16.75 -4.41 1.69
CA VAL A 410 18.10 -4.93 2.00
C VAL A 410 18.14 -6.45 1.84
N GLY A 411 17.12 -7.15 2.35
CA GLY A 411 17.00 -8.60 2.20
C GLY A 411 16.97 -9.04 0.74
N GLU A 412 16.16 -8.39 -0.10
CA GLU A 412 16.06 -8.69 -1.53
C GLU A 412 17.36 -8.35 -2.28
N ALA A 413 17.94 -7.17 -2.03
CA ALA A 413 19.18 -6.75 -2.68
C ALA A 413 20.35 -7.70 -2.36
N MET A 414 20.50 -8.08 -1.08
CA MET A 414 21.51 -9.06 -0.67
C MET A 414 21.25 -10.44 -1.27
N ALA A 415 20.00 -10.89 -1.34
CA ALA A 415 19.65 -12.16 -1.96
C ALA A 415 20.02 -12.19 -3.46
N GLN A 416 19.82 -11.09 -4.19
CA GLN A 416 20.23 -10.99 -5.60
C GLN A 416 21.76 -10.97 -5.77
N LEU A 417 22.49 -10.27 -4.90
CA LEU A 417 23.96 -10.23 -4.94
C LEU A 417 24.59 -11.58 -4.56
N GLU A 418 24.03 -12.28 -3.57
CA GLU A 418 24.45 -13.64 -3.21
C GLU A 418 24.08 -14.66 -4.29
N GLY A 419 22.92 -14.47 -4.92
CA GLY A 419 22.53 -15.21 -6.11
C GLY A 419 23.55 -15.04 -7.23
N PHE A 420 23.99 -13.80 -7.48
CA PHE A 420 25.06 -13.50 -8.45
C PHE A 420 26.38 -14.17 -8.06
N LYS A 421 26.84 -14.04 -6.80
CA LYS A 421 28.03 -14.74 -6.31
C LYS A 421 27.95 -16.25 -6.52
N ARG A 422 26.80 -16.87 -6.20
CA ARG A 422 26.61 -18.31 -6.42
C ARG A 422 26.71 -18.67 -7.90
N ILE A 423 26.13 -17.86 -8.78
CA ILE A 423 26.20 -18.09 -10.23
C ILE A 423 27.64 -17.98 -10.73
N THR A 424 28.41 -17.01 -10.26
CA THR A 424 29.82 -16.88 -10.65
C THR A 424 30.67 -18.04 -10.14
N ASP A 425 30.35 -18.59 -8.96
CA ASP A 425 30.96 -19.82 -8.46
C ASP A 425 30.57 -21.06 -9.29
N GLU A 426 29.31 -21.16 -9.70
CA GLU A 426 28.80 -22.26 -10.51
C GLU A 426 29.37 -22.28 -11.94
N LEU A 427 29.77 -21.14 -12.51
CA LEU A 427 30.29 -21.08 -13.88
C LEU A 427 31.64 -21.77 -14.05
N LEU A 428 32.40 -22.00 -12.98
CA LEU A 428 33.72 -22.62 -13.07
C LEU A 428 33.67 -24.14 -12.95
N ASP A 429 34.60 -24.83 -13.60
CA ASP A 429 34.82 -26.26 -13.42
C ASP A 429 35.57 -26.54 -12.11
N THR A 430 34.86 -26.43 -11.00
CA THR A 430 35.41 -26.88 -9.72
C THR A 430 35.33 -28.41 -9.67
N GLN A 431 36.47 -29.07 -9.39
CA GLN A 431 36.60 -30.54 -9.32
C GLN A 431 35.51 -31.22 -8.47
N GLY A 432 34.92 -30.51 -7.51
CA GLY A 432 33.78 -30.98 -6.70
C GLY A 432 32.47 -31.23 -7.44
N PHE A 433 32.22 -30.56 -8.58
CA PHE A 433 30.99 -30.71 -9.38
C PHE A 433 31.15 -31.67 -10.57
N CYS A 434 32.28 -32.39 -10.65
CA CYS A 434 32.59 -33.38 -11.68
C CYS A 434 32.34 -34.85 -11.24
N LYS A 435 31.50 -35.07 -10.22
CA LYS A 435 31.02 -36.41 -9.86
C LYS A 435 30.32 -37.08 -11.06
N ALA A 436 30.40 -38.41 -11.15
CA ALA A 436 29.79 -39.18 -12.24
C ALA A 436 28.28 -38.89 -12.40
N GLU A 437 27.57 -38.68 -11.29
CA GLU A 437 26.15 -38.32 -11.28
C GLU A 437 25.87 -36.96 -11.96
N HIS A 438 26.69 -35.94 -11.70
CA HIS A 438 26.54 -34.63 -12.33
C HIS A 438 26.83 -34.68 -13.83
N ARG A 439 27.80 -35.50 -14.26
CA ARG A 439 28.06 -35.74 -15.69
C ARG A 439 26.86 -36.40 -16.36
N SER A 440 26.32 -37.46 -15.77
CA SER A 440 25.11 -38.12 -16.28
C SER A 440 23.91 -37.18 -16.39
N LEU A 441 23.72 -36.28 -15.41
CA LEU A 441 22.65 -35.27 -15.46
C LEU A 441 22.89 -34.24 -16.58
N ARG A 442 24.12 -33.76 -16.77
CA ARG A 442 24.46 -32.84 -17.87
C ARG A 442 24.23 -33.51 -19.23
N ASP A 443 24.65 -34.76 -19.37
CA ASP A 443 24.46 -35.52 -20.61
C ASP A 443 22.97 -35.74 -20.92
N GLY A 444 22.12 -35.90 -19.91
CA GLY A 444 20.67 -35.96 -20.06
C GLY A 444 20.01 -34.61 -20.38
N LEU A 445 20.47 -33.51 -19.76
CA LEU A 445 19.90 -32.17 -19.96
C LEU A 445 20.28 -31.54 -21.30
N ARG A 446 21.49 -31.82 -21.80
CA ARG A 446 22.02 -31.25 -23.04
C ARG A 446 21.11 -31.45 -24.26
N PRO A 447 20.58 -32.66 -24.54
CA PRO A 447 19.65 -32.86 -25.66
C PRO A 447 18.24 -32.29 -25.38
N MET A 448 17.84 -32.10 -24.11
CA MET A 448 16.50 -31.61 -23.76
C MET A 448 16.38 -30.08 -23.89
N LEU A 449 17.44 -29.34 -23.58
CA LEU A 449 17.41 -27.88 -23.54
C LEU A 449 16.94 -27.23 -24.87
N PRO A 450 17.42 -27.64 -26.06
CA PRO A 450 16.95 -27.07 -27.32
C PRO A 450 15.45 -27.29 -27.56
N GLY A 451 14.93 -28.45 -27.17
CA GLY A 451 13.50 -28.77 -27.25
C GLY A 451 12.67 -27.87 -26.32
N PHE A 452 13.13 -27.71 -25.08
CA PHE A 452 12.49 -26.83 -24.10
C PHE A 452 12.45 -25.37 -24.58
N VAL A 453 13.58 -24.83 -25.06
CA VAL A 453 13.65 -23.45 -25.58
C VAL A 453 12.72 -23.28 -26.78
N ARG A 454 12.65 -24.25 -27.69
CA ARG A 454 11.74 -24.20 -28.84
C ARG A 454 10.28 -24.14 -28.41
N SER A 455 9.86 -25.05 -27.53
CA SER A 455 8.48 -25.06 -27.00
C SER A 455 8.16 -23.79 -26.22
N LEU A 456 9.12 -23.23 -25.50
CA LEU A 456 8.94 -21.96 -24.81
C LEU A 456 8.69 -20.80 -25.78
N GLU A 457 9.43 -20.73 -26.89
CA GLU A 457 9.20 -19.73 -27.93
C GLU A 457 7.87 -19.93 -28.67
N GLU A 458 7.42 -21.16 -28.86
CA GLU A 458 6.06 -21.46 -29.36
C GLU A 458 4.99 -20.94 -28.40
N VAL A 459 5.12 -21.24 -27.11
CA VAL A 459 4.18 -20.76 -26.08
C VAL A 459 4.17 -19.24 -26.01
N LYS A 460 5.32 -18.56 -26.09
CA LYS A 460 5.39 -17.09 -26.10
C LYS A 460 4.63 -16.47 -27.28
N LYS A 461 4.65 -17.09 -28.46
CA LYS A 461 3.94 -16.60 -29.65
C LYS A 461 2.42 -16.64 -29.51
N GLU A 462 1.90 -17.54 -28.67
CA GLU A 462 0.46 -17.65 -28.38
C GLU A 462 -0.05 -16.53 -27.45
N PHE A 463 0.84 -15.79 -26.78
CA PHE A 463 0.42 -14.63 -25.99
C PHE A 463 0.14 -13.46 -26.94
N PRO A 464 -1.11 -12.97 -27.00
CA PRO A 464 -1.43 -11.84 -27.85
C PRO A 464 -0.61 -10.62 -27.42
N ASN A 465 0.00 -9.93 -28.38
CA ASN A 465 0.70 -8.65 -28.20
C ASN A 465 -0.30 -7.54 -27.82
N ILE A 466 -0.95 -7.65 -26.65
CA ILE A 466 -1.97 -6.70 -26.17
C ILE A 466 -1.32 -5.36 -25.79
N GLU A 467 -0.02 -5.33 -25.51
CA GLU A 467 0.69 -4.12 -25.05
C GLU A 467 0.72 -2.98 -26.08
N THR A 468 0.49 -3.25 -27.36
CA THR A 468 0.43 -2.19 -28.40
C THR A 468 -0.95 -1.57 -28.56
N ALA A 469 -2.03 -2.23 -28.13
CA ALA A 469 -3.38 -1.74 -28.34
C ALA A 469 -3.77 -0.62 -27.34
N ASP A 470 -3.38 -0.76 -26.07
CA ASP A 470 -3.85 0.13 -24.99
C ASP A 470 -3.18 1.53 -25.03
N ASN A 471 -1.95 1.63 -25.56
CA ASN A 471 -1.26 2.92 -25.72
C ASN A 471 -1.77 3.74 -26.93
N SER A 472 -2.39 3.10 -27.93
CA SER A 472 -2.95 3.79 -29.10
C SER A 472 -4.27 4.50 -28.82
N ALA A 473 -5.02 4.06 -27.80
CA ALA A 473 -6.30 4.63 -27.41
C ALA A 473 -6.16 5.91 -26.55
N VAL A 474 -5.07 6.05 -25.79
CA VAL A 474 -4.84 7.22 -24.92
C VAL A 474 -4.33 8.44 -25.70
N VAL A 475 -3.61 8.23 -26.81
CA VAL A 475 -3.02 9.33 -27.61
C VAL A 475 -4.03 10.01 -28.55
N LYS A 476 -5.20 9.42 -28.81
CA LYS A 476 -6.22 10.00 -29.71
C LYS A 476 -7.19 11.01 -29.06
N ARG A 477 -7.04 11.36 -27.77
CA ARG A 477 -7.73 12.53 -27.17
C ARG A 477 -6.83 13.76 -27.22
N LYS A 478 -6.56 14.26 -28.42
CA LYS A 478 -5.92 15.56 -28.64
C LYS A 478 -6.96 16.50 -29.25
N ARG A 479 -7.33 17.52 -28.45
CA ARG A 479 -7.92 18.82 -28.78
C ARG A 479 -8.69 18.90 -30.10
N VAL A 480 -10.00 18.88 -29.99
CA VAL A 480 -10.91 19.60 -30.89
C VAL A 480 -11.63 20.61 -30.00
N ASP A 481 -11.70 21.85 -30.49
CA ASP A 481 -12.40 23.02 -29.96
C ASP A 481 -11.65 23.90 -28.94
N ASP A 482 -10.94 24.90 -29.48
CA ASP A 482 -11.04 26.30 -29.07
C ASP A 482 -10.44 27.16 -30.20
N ASP A 483 -11.26 27.40 -31.22
CA ASP A 483 -11.03 28.44 -32.22
C ASP A 483 -12.40 29.00 -32.59
N ASP A 484 -12.86 30.03 -31.86
CA ASP A 484 -13.75 31.03 -32.44
C ASP A 484 -13.84 32.33 -31.60
N SER A 485 -13.60 33.43 -32.30
CA SER A 485 -14.15 34.79 -32.13
C SER A 485 -13.62 35.77 -31.05
N ALA A 486 -12.68 36.60 -31.51
CA ALA A 486 -12.64 38.06 -31.47
C ALA A 486 -13.73 38.84 -30.69
N ILE A 487 -13.28 39.75 -29.79
CA ILE A 487 -13.87 41.08 -29.61
C ILE A 487 -12.72 42.10 -29.41
N GLN A 488 -12.51 42.96 -30.40
CA GLN A 488 -11.89 44.28 -30.23
C GLN A 488 -13.02 45.27 -29.92
N ILE A 489 -12.88 46.06 -28.84
CA ILE A 489 -13.52 47.38 -28.71
C ILE A 489 -12.49 48.32 -28.07
N GLU A 490 -12.26 49.41 -28.81
CA GLU A 490 -11.60 50.71 -28.55
C GLU A 490 -10.65 50.89 -27.36
#